data_AF-A0A633B1E8-F1
#
_entry.id   AF-A0A633B1E8-F1
#
_cell.length_a   1.000
_cell.length_b   1.000
_cell.length_c   1.000
_cell.angle_alpha   90.00
_cell.angle_beta   90.00
_cell.angle_gamma   90.00
#
_symmetry.space_group_name_H-M   'P 1'
#
loop_
_entity.id
_entity.type
_entity.pdbx_description
1 polymer ?
#
loop_
_entity_poly.entity_id
_entity_poly.type
_entity_poly.pdbx_seq_one_letter_code
_entity_poly.pdbx_strand_id
1 'polypeptide(L)' 'MMSIAQVRSAGSAGNYYTDKDNYYVLGSMGERWAGRGAEQLGLQGSVDKDVFTRLLEGRLPDGADLSR' A
#
# COMPACT_ATOMS: atom_id res chain seq x y z
N MET A 1 -9.63 -13.62 15.03
CA MET A 1 -9.98 -12.30 15.59
C MET A 1 -9.55 -11.24 14.58
N MET A 2 -10.29 -10.14 14.44
CA MET A 2 -9.96 -9.04 13.52
C MET A 2 -9.81 -7.74 14.31
N SER A 3 -8.68 -7.06 14.13
CA SER A 3 -8.37 -5.78 14.77
C SER A 3 -8.43 -4.66 13.73
N ILE A 4 -9.03 -3.52 14.09
CA ILE A 4 -9.19 -2.36 13.20
C ILE A 4 -8.37 -1.20 13.79
N ALA A 5 -7.51 -0.58 12.97
CA ALA A 5 -6.69 0.57 13.34
C ALA A 5 -6.61 1.57 12.18
N GLN A 6 -6.53 2.86 12.51
CA GLN A 6 -6.38 3.94 11.52
C GLN A 6 -4.91 4.11 11.11
N VAL A 7 -4.65 4.18 9.80
CA VAL A 7 -3.35 4.58 9.25
C VAL A 7 -3.18 6.09 9.41
N ARG A 8 -2.11 6.53 10.08
CA ARG A 8 -1.95 7.95 10.49
C ARG A 8 -1.27 8.85 9.47
N SER A 9 -0.27 8.36 8.75
CA SER A 9 0.48 9.13 7.76
C SER A 9 0.97 8.24 6.63
N ALA A 10 0.94 8.77 5.40
CA ALA A 10 1.38 8.04 4.21
C ALA A 10 2.86 7.67 4.28
N GLY A 11 3.73 8.64 4.57
CA GLY A 11 5.19 8.41 4.62
C GLY A 11 5.61 7.39 5.68
N SER A 12 5.06 7.46 6.91
CA SER A 12 5.38 6.48 7.94
C SER A 12 4.82 5.09 7.60
N ALA A 13 3.61 5.03 7.03
CA ALA A 13 2.99 3.77 6.61
C ALA A 13 3.74 3.11 5.46
N GLY A 14 4.13 3.87 4.43
CA GLY A 14 4.89 3.37 3.28
C GLY A 14 6.21 2.73 3.71
N ASN A 15 6.90 3.31 4.69
CA ASN A 15 8.10 2.71 5.27
C ASN A 15 7.77 1.51 6.17
N TYR A 16 6.88 1.68 7.15
CA TYR A 16 6.60 0.66 8.14
C TYR A 16 6.08 -0.64 7.53
N TYR A 17 5.09 -0.58 6.63
CA TYR A 17 4.52 -1.78 6.04
C TYR A 17 5.41 -2.49 5.03
N THR A 18 6.50 -1.85 4.56
CA THR A 18 7.44 -2.44 3.60
C THR A 18 8.79 -2.77 4.22
N ASP A 19 8.94 -2.55 5.53
CA ASP A 19 10.19 -2.80 6.23
C ASP A 19 10.50 -4.31 6.30
N LYS A 20 11.73 -4.68 5.97
CA LYS A 20 12.20 -6.07 6.00
C LYS A 20 12.16 -6.66 7.39
N ASP A 21 12.34 -5.85 8.43
CA ASP A 21 12.35 -6.32 9.81
C ASP A 21 11.00 -6.95 10.20
N ASN A 22 9.89 -6.48 9.61
CA ASN A 22 8.56 -7.03 9.86
C ASN A 22 8.33 -8.43 9.26
N TYR A 23 9.16 -8.83 8.30
CA TYR A 23 9.02 -10.08 7.55
C TYR A 23 10.26 -10.95 7.60
N TYR A 24 11.24 -10.62 8.44
CA TYR A 24 12.53 -11.29 8.51
C TYR A 24 12.40 -12.82 8.68
N VAL A 25 11.57 -13.25 9.63
CA VAL A 25 11.34 -14.68 9.90
C VAL A 25 10.60 -15.37 8.75
N LEU A 26 9.74 -14.64 8.04
CA LEU A 26 8.96 -15.17 6.92
C LEU A 26 9.79 -15.24 5.62
N GLY A 27 10.92 -14.54 5.53
CA GLY A 27 11.81 -14.51 4.37
C GLY A 27 11.28 -13.72 3.17
N SER A 28 10.00 -13.37 3.15
CA SER A 28 9.38 -12.51 2.14
C SER A 28 8.11 -11.83 2.69
N MET A 29 7.76 -10.68 2.13
CA MET A 29 6.56 -9.92 2.52
C MET A 29 5.27 -10.48 1.91
N GLY A 30 5.32 -11.05 0.70
CA GLY A 30 4.16 -11.68 0.04
C GLY A 30 3.02 -10.70 -0.29
N GLU A 31 3.38 -9.44 -0.49
CA GLU A 31 2.49 -8.34 -0.81
C GLU A 31 1.79 -8.52 -2.14
N ARG A 32 0.52 -8.10 -2.20
CA ARG A 32 -0.24 -8.05 -3.43
C ARG A 32 -1.37 -7.04 -3.35
N TRP A 33 -1.70 -6.47 -4.51
CA TRP A 33 -2.94 -5.72 -4.66
C TRP A 33 -4.16 -6.63 -4.53
N ALA A 34 -5.27 -6.06 -4.03
CA ALA A 34 -6.52 -6.79 -3.83
C ALA A 34 -7.73 -5.87 -4.04
N GLY A 35 -8.83 -6.46 -4.53
CA GLY A 35 -10.12 -5.80 -4.71
C GLY A 35 -10.32 -5.19 -6.10
N ARG A 36 -11.59 -5.00 -6.48
CA ARG A 36 -11.98 -4.54 -7.83
C ARG A 36 -11.48 -3.14 -8.18
N GLY A 37 -11.27 -2.27 -7.19
CA GLY A 37 -10.69 -0.94 -7.42
C GLY A 37 -9.25 -1.03 -7.90
N ALA A 38 -8.46 -1.96 -7.35
CA ALA A 38 -7.10 -2.20 -7.82
C ALA A 38 -7.10 -2.77 -9.24
N GLU A 39 -7.98 -3.72 -9.53
CA GLU A 39 -8.17 -4.28 -10.88
C GLU A 39 -8.50 -3.19 -11.92
N GLN A 40 -9.42 -2.28 -11.58
CA GLN A 40 -9.82 -1.15 -12.44
C GLN A 40 -8.68 -0.16 -12.69
N LEU A 41 -7.81 0.05 -11.70
CA LEU A 41 -6.61 0.88 -11.80
C LEU A 41 -5.40 0.14 -12.42
N GLY A 42 -5.57 -1.12 -12.82
CA GLY A 42 -4.49 -1.94 -13.37
C GLY A 42 -3.43 -2.36 -12.35
N LEU A 43 -3.70 -2.21 -11.06
CA LEU A 43 -2.80 -2.58 -9.97
C LEU A 43 -2.93 -4.08 -9.67
N GLN A 44 -1.92 -4.86 -10.06
CA GLN A 44 -1.88 -6.31 -9.88
C GLN A 44 -0.49 -6.78 -9.46
N GLY A 45 -0.42 -7.96 -8.82
CA GLY A 45 0.85 -8.54 -8.37
C GLY A 45 1.48 -7.73 -7.24
N SER A 46 2.82 -7.69 -7.23
CA SER A 46 3.62 -7.01 -6.20
C SER A 46 3.25 -5.53 -6.06
N VAL A 47 3.37 -5.04 -4.83
CA VAL A 47 3.06 -3.66 -4.47
C VAL A 47 4.33 -2.83 -4.59
N ASP A 48 4.34 -1.90 -5.54
CA ASP A 48 5.38 -0.88 -5.62
C ASP A 48 5.22 0.13 -4.48
N LYS A 49 6.32 0.39 -3.75
CA LYS A 49 6.31 1.23 -2.55
C LYS A 49 5.94 2.68 -2.86
N ASP A 50 6.40 3.23 -3.99
CA ASP A 50 6.17 4.63 -4.35
C ASP A 50 4.73 4.84 -4.84
N VAL A 51 4.19 3.90 -5.60
CA VAL A 51 2.76 3.86 -5.98
C VAL A 51 1.89 3.73 -4.73
N PHE A 52 2.22 2.81 -3.81
CA PHE A 52 1.48 2.63 -2.57
C PHE A 52 1.48 3.88 -1.69
N THR A 53 2.65 4.52 -1.54
CA THR A 53 2.77 5.74 -0.73
C THR A 53 1.96 6.88 -1.33
N ARG A 54 2.03 7.09 -2.66
CA ARG A 54 1.20 8.09 -3.35
C ARG A 54 -0.29 7.80 -3.24
N LEU A 55 -0.70 6.53 -3.29
CA LEU A 55 -2.09 6.15 -3.10
C LEU A 55 -2.60 6.52 -1.70
N LEU A 56 -1.77 6.34 -0.66
CA LEU A 56 -2.09 6.80 0.70
C LEU A 56 -2.17 8.32 0.83
N GLU A 57 -1.49 9.06 -0.05
CA GLU A 57 -1.61 10.52 -0.16
C GLU A 57 -2.85 10.97 -0.95
N GLY A 58 -3.60 10.02 -1.55
CA GLY A 58 -4.75 10.31 -2.39
C GLY A 58 -4.42 10.50 -3.88
N ARG A 59 -3.18 10.23 -4.30
CA ARG A 59 -2.74 10.35 -5.71
C ARG A 59 -2.84 9.01 -6.41
N LEU A 60 -3.78 8.91 -7.33
CA LEU A 60 -4.08 7.68 -8.06
C LEU A 60 -3.17 7.52 -9.29
N PRO A 61 -2.90 6.27 -9.71
CA PRO A 61 -2.06 5.99 -10.88
C PRO A 61 -2.72 6.37 -12.21
N ASP A 62 -4.03 6.58 -12.23
CA ASP A 62 -4.79 7.08 -13.39
C ASP A 62 -4.72 8.62 -13.54
N GLY A 63 -4.00 9.29 -12.63
CA GLY A 63 -3.81 10.74 -12.63
C GLY A 63 -4.84 11.52 -11.83
N ALA A 64 -5.86 10.88 -11.25
CA ALA A 64 -6.76 11.54 -10.32
C ALA A 64 -6.04 11.87 -9.00
N ASP A 65 -6.34 13.04 -8.44
CA ASP A 65 -5.78 13.48 -7.16
C ASP A 65 -6.93 13.81 -6.20
N LEU A 66 -6.96 13.08 -5.09
CA LEU A 66 -7.91 13.22 -3.99
C LEU A 66 -7.29 14.01 -2.81
N SER A 67 -6.02 14.39 -2.91
CA SER A 67 -5.39 15.31 -1.97
C SER A 67 -6.03 16.70 -2.13
N ARG A 68 -6.25 17.38 -1.01
CA ARG A 68 -7.02 18.63 -0.93
C ARG A 68 -6.11 19.81 -0.64
#